data_AF-A0A2T5I312-F1
#
_entry.id   AF-A0A2T5I312-F1
#
_cell.length_a   1.000
_cell.length_b   1.000
_cell.length_c   1.000
_cell.angle_alpha   90.00
_cell.angle_beta   90.00
_cell.angle_gamma   90.00
#
_symmetry.space_group_name_H-M   'P 1'
#
loop_
_entity.id
_entity.type
_entity.pdbx_description
1 polymer ?
#
loop_
_entity_poly.entity_id
_entity_poly.type
_entity_poly.pdbx_seq_one_letter_code
_entity_poly.pdbx_strand_id
1 'polypeptide(L)'
;REMGVHPSMGSVGDAYDNAMAESFFASLECELIDRRSWKNKTEARLAIFTWIESWYNPTRRHSGLGYLSPNNFERKLNEKNQIAINCNPLLQVETLSTP
;
A
#
# COMPACT_ATOMS: atom_id res chain seq x y z
N ARG A 1 0.54 -2.11 25.34
CA ARG A 1 1.26 -1.45 24.23
C ARG A 1 0.19 -0.97 23.28
N GLU A 2 -0.34 0.23 23.54
CA GLU A 2 -1.25 0.90 22.62
C GLU A 2 -0.36 1.45 21.51
N MET A 3 -0.32 0.77 20.35
CA MET A 3 0.21 1.42 19.16
C MET A 3 -0.76 2.57 18.89
N GLY A 4 -0.29 3.83 18.83
CA GLY A 4 -1.09 5.03 18.60
C GLY A 4 -1.76 5.09 17.22
N VAL A 5 -2.23 3.95 16.73
CA VAL A 5 -3.06 3.76 15.56
C VAL A 5 -4.45 4.25 15.96
N HIS A 6 -4.72 5.53 15.71
CA HIS A 6 -6.10 5.98 15.66
C HIS A 6 -6.82 5.15 14.60
N PRO A 7 -7.89 4.40 14.96
CA PRO A 7 -8.73 3.81 13.95
C PRO A 7 -9.32 4.96 13.16
N SER A 8 -8.83 5.15 11.93
CA SER A 8 -9.49 6.02 10.97
C SER A 8 -10.80 5.33 10.60
N MET A 9 -11.84 5.58 11.39
CA MET A 9 -13.19 5.43 10.91
C MET A 9 -13.41 6.62 9.97
N GLY A 10 -12.85 6.53 8.76
CA GLY A 10 -13.17 7.45 7.68
C GLY A 10 -14.69 7.60 7.62
N SER A 11 -15.18 8.83 7.48
CA SER A 11 -16.61 9.09 7.31
C SER A 11 -17.17 8.16 6.21
N VAL A 12 -18.40 7.69 6.40
CA VAL A 12 -19.10 6.82 5.44
C VAL A 12 -18.90 7.37 4.01
N GLY A 13 -18.11 6.68 3.19
CA GLY A 13 -17.92 7.03 1.79
C GLY A 13 -16.66 7.81 1.41
N ASP A 14 -15.49 7.56 2.02
CA ASP A 14 -14.21 7.78 1.32
C ASP A 14 -14.11 6.77 0.17
N ALA A 15 -14.88 7.03 -0.89
CA ALA A 15 -14.99 6.19 -2.07
C ALA A 15 -13.63 5.95 -2.75
N TYR A 16 -12.65 6.81 -2.49
CA TYR A 16 -11.28 6.64 -2.98
C TYR A 16 -10.53 5.50 -2.29
N ASP A 17 -10.59 5.40 -0.95
CA ASP A 17 -9.96 4.32 -0.21
C ASP A 17 -10.67 2.99 -0.48
N ASN A 18 -12.01 3.04 -0.55
CA ASN A 18 -12.79 1.86 -0.91
C ASN A 18 -12.53 1.42 -2.37
N ALA A 19 -12.47 2.33 -3.34
CA ALA A 19 -12.18 1.98 -4.74
C ALA A 19 -10.78 1.38 -4.92
N MET A 20 -9.79 1.84 -4.15
CA MET A 20 -8.45 1.25 -4.15
C MET A 20 -8.49 -0.18 -3.59
N ALA A 21 -9.16 -0.39 -2.46
CA ALA A 21 -9.31 -1.70 -1.84
C ALA A 21 -10.10 -2.66 -2.74
N GLU A 22 -11.22 -2.21 -3.32
CA GLU A 22 -12.02 -2.99 -4.27
C GLU A 22 -11.20 -3.40 -5.50
N SER A 23 -10.42 -2.46 -6.05
CA SER A 23 -9.52 -2.75 -7.18
C SER A 23 -8.45 -3.78 -6.80
N PHE A 24 -7.92 -3.71 -5.57
CA PHE A 24 -6.98 -4.71 -5.05
C PHE A 24 -7.63 -6.11 -4.99
N PHE A 25 -8.78 -6.23 -4.33
CA PHE A 25 -9.44 -7.53 -4.14
C PHE A 25 -9.92 -8.14 -5.46
N ALA A 26 -10.52 -7.34 -6.35
CA ALA A 26 -10.91 -7.82 -7.67
C ALA A 26 -9.73 -8.40 -8.46
N SER A 27 -8.55 -7.80 -8.31
CA SER A 27 -7.33 -8.24 -8.98
C SER A 27 -6.76 -9.51 -8.37
N LEU A 28 -6.75 -9.60 -7.03
CA LEU A 28 -6.34 -10.79 -6.31
C LEU A 28 -7.21 -11.99 -6.69
N GLU A 29 -8.53 -11.78 -6.76
CA GLU A 29 -9.48 -12.81 -7.15
C GLU A 29 -9.25 -13.28 -8.58
N CYS A 30 -9.27 -12.36 -9.55
CA CYS A 30 -9.14 -12.68 -10.98
C CYS A 30 -7.78 -13.27 -11.39
N GLU A 31 -6.70 -12.81 -10.76
CA GLU A 31 -5.33 -13.19 -11.15
C GLU A 31 -4.83 -14.42 -10.38
N LEU A 32 -5.24 -14.61 -9.12
CA LEU A 32 -4.71 -15.67 -8.25
C LEU A 32 -5.77 -16.69 -7.84
N ILE A 33 -6.90 -16.25 -7.27
CA ILE A 33 -7.86 -17.14 -6.62
C ILE A 33 -8.64 -17.95 -7.66
N ASP A 34 -9.15 -17.30 -8.70
CA ASP A 34 -9.98 -17.96 -9.73
C ASP A 34 -9.19 -18.93 -10.61
N ARG A 35 -7.86 -18.82 -10.61
CA ARG A 35 -6.98 -19.60 -11.49
C ARG A 35 -6.41 -20.85 -10.83
N ARG A 36 -6.59 -21.03 -9.51
CA ARG A 36 -5.92 -22.10 -8.75
C ARG A 36 -6.82 -22.67 -7.67
N SER A 37 -6.88 -23.99 -7.59
CA SER A 37 -7.45 -24.72 -6.47
C SER A 37 -6.38 -25.04 -5.43
N TRP A 38 -6.65 -24.78 -4.15
CA TRP A 38 -5.70 -25.00 -3.06
C TRP A 38 -6.04 -26.23 -2.25
N LYS A 39 -5.03 -27.04 -1.89
CA LYS A 39 -5.25 -28.25 -1.08
C LYS A 39 -5.39 -27.93 0.41
N ASN A 40 -4.72 -26.88 0.87
CA ASN A 40 -4.76 -26.44 2.26
C ASN A 40 -4.62 -24.92 2.38
N LYS A 41 -4.99 -24.38 3.55
CA LYS A 41 -4.94 -22.93 3.81
C LYS A 41 -3.53 -22.36 3.82
N THR A 42 -2.52 -23.16 4.13
CA THR A 42 -1.12 -22.70 4.20
C THR A 42 -0.58 -22.39 2.81
N GLU A 43 -0.88 -23.24 1.84
CA GLU A 43 -0.53 -23.06 0.43
C GLU A 43 -1.17 -21.78 -0.14
N ALA A 44 -2.46 -21.58 0.12
CA ALA A 44 -3.17 -20.37 -0.29
C ALA A 44 -2.54 -19.10 0.32
N ARG A 45 -2.19 -19.13 1.61
CA ARG A 45 -1.54 -17.99 2.28
C ARG A 45 -0.17 -17.67 1.68
N LEU A 46 0.64 -18.68 1.41
CA LEU A 46 1.95 -18.49 0.79
C LEU A 46 1.78 -17.91 -0.62
N ALA A 47 0.82 -18.43 -1.40
CA ALA A 47 0.55 -17.93 -2.74
C ALA A 47 0.09 -16.47 -2.74
N ILE A 48 -0.78 -16.08 -1.80
CA ILE A 48 -1.21 -14.69 -1.62
C ILE A 48 -0.01 -13.82 -1.25
N PHE A 49 0.80 -14.23 -0.27
CA PHE A 49 1.99 -13.49 0.13
C PHE A 49 2.97 -13.29 -1.04
N THR A 50 3.27 -14.36 -1.77
CA THR A 50 4.15 -14.29 -2.95
C THR A 50 3.56 -13.38 -4.02
N TRP A 51 2.26 -13.44 -4.27
CA TRP A 51 1.61 -12.56 -5.26
C TRP A 51 1.70 -11.08 -4.83
N ILE A 52 1.49 -10.78 -3.55
CA ILE A 52 1.61 -9.41 -3.02
C ILE A 52 3.05 -8.90 -3.14
N GLU A 53 4.01 -9.64 -2.60
CA GLU A 53 5.41 -9.18 -2.47
C GLU A 53 6.21 -9.26 -3.78
N SER A 54 5.94 -10.26 -4.62
CA SER A 54 6.73 -10.49 -5.83
C SER A 54 6.10 -9.87 -7.08
N TRP A 55 4.80 -9.55 -7.06
CA TRP A 55 4.10 -9.03 -8.24
C TRP A 55 3.35 -7.72 -7.97
N TYR A 56 2.42 -7.72 -7.01
CA TYR A 56 1.54 -6.57 -6.78
C TYR A 56 2.32 -5.32 -6.37
N ASN A 57 3.00 -5.36 -5.22
CA ASN A 57 3.74 -4.22 -4.67
C ASN A 57 4.89 -3.73 -5.56
N PRO A 58 5.76 -4.59 -6.11
CA PRO A 58 6.91 -4.12 -6.88
C PRO A 58 6.57 -3.76 -8.34
N THR A 59 5.65 -4.48 -8.99
CA THR A 59 5.56 -4.48 -10.46
C THR A 59 4.22 -4.00 -11.00
N ARG A 60 3.11 -4.24 -10.29
CA ARG A 60 1.77 -3.93 -10.81
C ARG A 60 1.56 -2.44 -10.94
N ARG A 61 1.15 -1.99 -12.12
CA ARG A 61 0.94 -0.56 -12.41
C ARG A 61 -0.52 -0.17 -12.16
N HIS A 62 -0.72 0.94 -11.46
CA HIS A 62 -2.06 1.47 -11.18
C HIS A 62 -2.25 2.79 -11.91
N SER A 63 -3.33 2.92 -12.70
CA SER A 63 -3.68 4.17 -13.40
C SER A 63 -3.86 5.33 -12.42
N GLY A 64 -4.47 5.07 -11.26
CA GLY A 64 -4.63 6.05 -10.17
C GLY A 64 -3.32 6.54 -9.56
N LEU A 65 -2.21 5.80 -9.72
CA LEU A 65 -0.86 6.18 -9.27
C LEU A 65 0.02 6.70 -10.41
N GLY A 66 -0.57 7.06 -11.55
CA GLY A 66 0.18 7.51 -12.73
C GLY A 66 0.98 6.39 -13.39
N TYR A 67 0.43 5.16 -13.42
CA TYR A 67 1.06 3.95 -13.94
C TYR A 67 2.35 3.53 -13.21
N LEU A 68 2.48 3.93 -11.95
CA LEU A 68 3.51 3.43 -11.04
C LEU A 68 2.99 2.24 -10.25
N SER A 69 3.92 1.40 -9.79
CA SER A 69 3.63 0.40 -8.77
C SER A 69 3.60 1.00 -7.38
N PRO A 70 2.91 0.38 -6.42
CA PRO A 70 2.82 0.89 -5.05
C PRO A 70 4.21 1.24 -4.47
N ASN A 71 5.18 0.32 -4.58
CA ASN A 71 6.54 0.57 -4.08
C ASN A 71 7.24 1.73 -4.79
N ASN A 72 7.02 1.90 -6.09
CA ASN A 72 7.63 2.99 -6.85
C ASN A 72 6.98 4.33 -6.53
N PHE A 73 5.67 4.34 -6.30
CA PHE A 73 4.93 5.51 -5.88
C PHE A 73 5.38 5.97 -4.49
N GLU A 74 5.46 5.06 -3.51
CA GLU A 74 5.95 5.35 -2.17
C GLU A 74 7.40 5.83 -2.17
N ARG A 75 8.29 5.19 -2.93
CA ARG A 75 9.68 5.63 -3.05
C ARG A 75 9.76 7.07 -3.57
N LYS A 76 9.00 7.40 -4.63
CA LYS A 76 8.96 8.75 -5.20
C LYS A 76 8.37 9.77 -4.21
N LEU A 77 7.38 9.37 -3.42
CA LEU A 77 6.81 10.22 -2.36
C LEU A 77 7.86 10.49 -1.27
N ASN A 78 8.58 9.45 -0.83
CA ASN A 78 9.63 9.58 0.18
C ASN A 78 10.79 10.46 -0.31
N GLU A 79 11.23 10.31 -1.56
CA GLU A 79 12.22 11.19 -2.18
C GLU A 79 11.78 12.65 -2.18
N LYS A 80 10.53 12.94 -2.57
CA LYS A 80 9.97 14.29 -2.52
C LYS A 80 9.93 14.86 -1.10
N ASN A 81 9.53 14.04 -0.12
CA ASN A 81 9.48 14.45 1.28
C ASN A 81 10.89 14.76 1.81
N GLN A 82 11.89 13.94 1.48
CA GLN A 82 13.29 14.20 1.85
C GLN A 82 13.83 15.49 1.21
N ILE A 83 13.51 15.74 -0.06
CA ILE A 83 13.88 16.99 -0.74
C ILE A 83 13.21 18.18 -0.05
N ALA A 84 11.93 18.09 0.29
CA ALA A 84 11.21 19.16 0.97
C ALA A 84 11.81 19.47 2.36
N ILE A 85 12.19 18.44 3.12
CA ILE A 85 12.88 18.60 4.42
C ILE A 85 14.27 19.20 4.23
N ASN A 86 15.02 18.78 3.21
CA ASN A 86 16.38 19.29 2.97
C ASN A 86 16.38 20.74 2.44
N CYS A 87 15.37 21.13 1.66
CA CYS A 87 15.25 22.47 1.09
C CYS A 87 14.55 23.48 2.01
N ASN A 88 13.98 23.05 3.14
CA ASN A 88 13.37 23.93 4.14
C ASN A 88 13.91 23.59 5.56
N PRO A 89 14.91 24.34 6.07
CA PRO A 89 15.52 24.08 7.38
C PRO A 89 14.53 24.11 8.55
N LEU A 90 13.38 24.77 8.39
CA LEU A 90 12.37 24.87 9.45
C LEU A 90 11.48 23.64 9.58
N LEU A 91 11.51 22.70 8.62
CA LEU A 91 10.82 21.40 8.72
C LEU A 91 11.68 20.32 9.40
N GLN A 92 12.96 20.60 9.70
CA GLN A 92 13.85 19.64 10.39
C GLN A 92 13.54 19.48 11.88
N VAL A 93 12.76 20.38 12.48
CA VAL A 93 12.53 20.40 13.94
C VAL A 93 11.31 19.60 14.40
N GLU A 94 10.41 19.20 13.50
CA GLU A 94 9.18 18.47 13.87
C GLU A 94 9.35 16.94 13.89
N THR A 95 10.41 16.37 13.31
CA THR A 95 10.57 14.91 13.22
C THR A 95 11.33 14.29 14.40
N LEU A 96 11.72 15.08 15.42
CA LEU A 96 12.44 14.58 16.61
C LEU A 96 11.62 14.62 17.90
N SER A 97 10.30 14.85 17.83
CA SER A 97 9.46 14.79 19.02
C SER A 97 8.20 13.96 18.81
N THR A 98 8.37 12.64 18.90
CA THR A 98 7.33 11.78 19.50
C THR A 98 8.03 10.55 20.12
N PRO A 99 7.87 10.31 21.44
CA PRO A 99 8.38 9.11 22.11
C PRO A 99 7.62 7.84 21.72
#